data_AF-A0A939H8F1-F1
#
_entry.id   AF-A0A939H8F1-F1
#
_cell.length_a   1.000
_cell.length_b   1.000
_cell.length_c   1.000
_cell.angle_alpha   90.00
_cell.angle_beta   90.00
_cell.angle_gamma   90.00
#
_symmetry.space_group_name_H-M   'P 1'
#
loop_
_entity.id
_entity.type
_entity.pdbx_description
1 polymer ?
#
loop_
_entity_poly.entity_id
_entity_poly.type
_entity_poly.pdbx_seq_one_letter_code
_entity_poly.pdbx_strand_id
1 'polypeptide(L)'
;MSIQEEYSDEARIQLNFFSFMAVAVWICLGVGIAFAVGLHLFVSNISSDVASENTMFWFSSLMYGFLGFIFSLIGSATIYPVYNFFCNRMRGQRVKGKFALVKRSL
;
A
#
# COMPACT_ATOMS: atom_id res chain seq x y z
N MET A 1 -37.31 15.15 -1.25
CA MET A 1 -35.93 15.25 -0.74
C MET A 1 -35.21 16.35 -1.50
N SER A 2 -34.90 17.48 -0.84
CA SER A 2 -34.05 18.51 -1.41
C SER A 2 -32.58 18.17 -1.09
N ILE A 3 -31.75 18.12 -2.11
CA ILE A 3 -30.30 17.94 -1.96
C ILE A 3 -29.72 19.36 -1.82
N GLN A 4 -29.10 19.66 -0.68
CA GLN A 4 -28.33 20.89 -0.51
C GLN A 4 -26.86 20.59 -0.76
N GLU A 5 -26.27 21.27 -1.74
CA GLU A 5 -24.84 21.22 -2.04
C GLU A 5 -24.13 22.38 -1.31
N GLU A 6 -23.15 22.04 -0.48
CA GLU A 6 -22.30 23.01 0.21
C GLU A 6 -20.86 22.83 -0.30
N TYR A 7 -20.23 23.89 -0.80
CA TYR A 7 -18.88 23.81 -1.34
C TYR A 7 -17.87 24.14 -0.24
N SER A 8 -16.85 23.29 -0.05
CA SER A 8 -15.75 23.51 0.89
C SER A 8 -14.40 23.43 0.16
N ASP A 9 -13.49 24.32 0.53
CA ASP A 9 -12.13 24.36 -0.02
C ASP A 9 -11.15 23.46 0.77
N GLU A 10 -11.57 22.97 1.95
CA GLU A 10 -10.78 22.05 2.78
C GLU A 10 -11.61 20.83 3.20
N ALA A 11 -11.02 19.65 3.05
CA ALA A 11 -11.57 18.39 3.55
C ALA A 11 -10.52 17.65 4.38
N ARG A 12 -10.97 16.95 5.42
CA ARG A 12 -10.14 16.05 6.21
C ARG A 12 -10.43 14.63 5.79
N ILE A 13 -9.42 13.96 5.27
CA ILE A 13 -9.54 12.59 4.78
C ILE A 13 -8.82 11.65 5.73
N GLN A 14 -9.47 10.53 6.04
CA GLN A 14 -8.90 9.41 6.77
C GLN A 14 -9.23 8.14 5.99
N LEU A 15 -8.20 7.36 5.68
CA LEU A 15 -8.41 6.05 5.09
C LEU A 15 -9.09 5.11 6.10
N ASN A 16 -10.19 4.49 5.67
CA ASN A 16 -10.72 3.34 6.39
C ASN A 16 -9.76 2.14 6.22
N PHE A 17 -9.98 1.08 7.00
CA PHE A 17 -9.12 -0.11 6.97
C PHE A 17 -8.96 -0.70 5.57
N PHE A 18 -10.05 -0.82 4.82
CA PHE A 18 -10.04 -1.40 3.48
C PHE A 18 -9.22 -0.57 2.49
N SER A 19 -9.40 0.76 2.48
CA SER A 19 -8.63 1.66 1.64
C SER A 19 -7.15 1.68 2.02
N PHE A 20 -6.84 1.61 3.32
CA PHE A 20 -5.46 1.49 3.80
C PHE A 20 -4.83 0.18 3.31
N MET A 21 -5.52 -0.95 3.48
CA MET A 21 -5.02 -2.26 3.04
C MET A 21 -4.89 -2.35 1.52
N ALA A 22 -5.79 -1.73 0.75
CA ALA A 22 -5.68 -1.67 -0.70
C ALA A 22 -4.39 -0.96 -1.14
N VAL A 23 -4.05 0.17 -0.52
CA VAL A 23 -2.78 0.87 -0.76
C VAL A 23 -1.59 -0.01 -0.33
N ALA A 24 -1.68 -0.66 0.83
CA ALA A 24 -0.62 -1.55 1.31
C ALA A 24 -0.35 -2.71 0.35
N VAL A 25 -1.39 -3.33 -0.22
CA VAL A 25 -1.26 -4.39 -1.24
C VAL A 25 -0.47 -3.88 -2.45
N TRP A 26 -0.83 -2.71 -2.99
CA TRP A 26 -0.14 -2.13 -4.14
C TRP A 26 1.34 -1.83 -3.85
N ILE A 27 1.64 -1.27 -2.67
CA ILE A 27 3.01 -1.02 -2.24
C ILE A 27 3.78 -2.34 -2.11
N CYS A 28 3.21 -3.34 -1.45
CA CYS A 28 3.87 -4.64 -1.26
C CYS A 28 4.13 -5.34 -2.61
N LEU A 29 3.20 -5.26 -3.56
CA LEU A 29 3.40 -5.77 -4.92
C LEU A 29 4.52 -5.02 -5.65
N GLY A 30 4.53 -3.68 -5.58
CA GLY A 30 5.58 -2.87 -6.21
C GLY A 30 6.97 -3.19 -5.68
N VAL A 31 7.10 -3.34 -4.35
CA VAL A 31 8.36 -3.76 -3.71
C VAL A 31 8.76 -5.17 -4.14
N GLY A 32 7.82 -6.12 -4.16
CA GLY A 32 8.10 -7.49 -4.59
C GLY A 32 8.61 -7.57 -6.03
N ILE A 33 8.00 -6.83 -6.96
CA ILE A 33 8.45 -6.75 -8.36
C ILE A 33 9.84 -6.13 -8.45
N ALA A 34 10.08 -5.00 -7.77
CA ALA A 34 11.37 -4.33 -7.77
C ALA A 34 12.49 -5.25 -7.25
N PHE A 35 12.20 -6.03 -6.20
CA PHE A 35 13.15 -6.99 -5.64
C PHE A 35 13.41 -8.17 -6.59
N ALA A 36 12.37 -8.72 -7.21
CA ALA A 36 12.53 -9.81 -8.19
C ALA A 36 13.39 -9.38 -9.38
N VAL A 37 13.16 -8.17 -9.93
CA VAL A 37 13.97 -7.62 -11.03
C VAL A 37 15.40 -7.35 -10.59
N GLY A 38 15.60 -6.68 -9.44
CA GLY A 38 16.93 -6.38 -8.93
C GLY A 38 17.75 -7.64 -8.64
N LEU A 39 17.12 -8.66 -8.07
CA LEU A 39 17.77 -9.92 -7.73
C LEU A 39 18.05 -10.77 -8.97
N HIS A 40 17.14 -10.80 -9.95
CA HIS A 40 17.41 -11.41 -11.25
C HIS A 40 18.64 -10.79 -11.90
N LEU A 41 18.71 -9.45 -11.98
CA LEU A 41 19.87 -8.76 -12.53
C LEU A 41 21.16 -9.05 -11.74
N PHE A 42 21.08 -9.15 -10.42
CA PHE A 42 22.24 -9.46 -9.60
C PHE A 42 22.75 -10.88 -9.84
N VAL A 43 21.86 -11.88 -9.85
CA VAL A 43 22.22 -13.28 -10.05
C VAL A 43 22.76 -13.49 -11.46
N SER A 44 22.11 -12.94 -12.49
CA SER A 44 22.55 -13.09 -13.88
C SER A 44 23.94 -12.51 -14.16
N ASN A 45 24.39 -11.54 -13.36
CA ASN A 45 25.73 -10.95 -13.49
C ASN A 45 26.82 -11.70 -12.69
N ILE A 46 26.44 -12.61 -11.78
CA ILE A 46 27.36 -13.28 -10.85
C ILE A 46 27.44 -14.79 -11.10
N SER A 47 26.36 -15.43 -11.54
CA SER A 47 26.35 -16.88 -11.76
C SER A 47 26.95 -17.26 -13.11
N SER A 48 27.94 -18.16 -13.09
CA SER A 48 28.52 -18.76 -14.30
C SER A 48 27.77 -20.00 -14.80
N ASP A 49 26.78 -20.49 -14.04
CA ASP A 49 26.05 -21.72 -14.33
C ASP A 49 24.51 -21.49 -14.35
N VAL A 50 23.93 -21.70 -15.52
CA VAL A 50 22.51 -21.41 -15.86
C VAL A 50 21.53 -22.23 -15.02
N ALA A 51 21.91 -23.45 -14.60
CA ALA A 51 21.06 -24.28 -13.75
C ALA A 51 20.95 -23.72 -12.32
N SER A 52 22.04 -23.13 -11.82
CA SER A 52 22.07 -22.49 -10.49
C SER A 52 21.30 -21.17 -10.47
N GLU A 53 21.34 -20.40 -11.56
CA GLU A 53 20.63 -19.14 -11.74
C GLU A 53 19.11 -19.31 -11.59
N ASN A 54 18.53 -20.25 -12.33
CA ASN A 54 17.08 -20.49 -12.31
C ASN A 54 16.61 -20.93 -10.90
N THR A 55 17.38 -21.80 -10.25
CA THR A 55 17.04 -22.29 -8.90
C THR A 55 17.13 -21.17 -7.86
N MET A 56 18.17 -20.33 -7.91
CA MET A 56 18.33 -19.16 -7.03
C MET A 56 17.22 -18.12 -7.29
N PHE A 57 16.83 -17.90 -8.55
CA PHE A 57 15.73 -17.01 -8.89
C PHE A 57 14.39 -17.47 -8.32
N TRP A 58 14.03 -18.75 -8.46
CA TRP A 58 12.78 -19.28 -7.89
C TRP A 58 12.79 -19.25 -6.36
N PHE A 59 13.89 -19.67 -5.73
CA PHE A 59 14.00 -19.68 -4.28
C PHE A 59 13.91 -18.28 -3.68
N SER A 60 14.62 -17.32 -4.27
CA SER A 60 14.57 -15.92 -3.82
C SER A 60 13.22 -15.25 -4.09
N SER A 61 12.59 -15.52 -5.23
CA SER A 61 11.24 -15.02 -5.55
C SER A 61 10.19 -15.56 -4.58
N LEU A 62 10.29 -16.83 -4.19
CA LEU A 62 9.38 -17.45 -3.23
C LEU A 62 9.60 -16.89 -1.81
N MET A 63 10.85 -16.81 -1.36
CA MET A 63 11.19 -16.34 -0.01
C MET A 63 10.98 -14.83 0.16
N TYR A 64 11.54 -14.01 -0.71
CA TYR A 64 11.52 -12.55 -0.57
C TYR A 64 10.33 -11.91 -1.27
N GLY A 65 9.84 -12.50 -2.37
CA GLY A 65 8.63 -12.04 -3.04
C GLY A 65 7.38 -12.48 -2.27
N PHE A 66 7.08 -13.77 -2.24
CA PHE A 66 5.80 -14.26 -1.71
C PHE A 66 5.72 -14.20 -0.18
N LEU A 67 6.67 -14.78 0.56
CA LEU A 67 6.62 -14.69 2.04
C LEU A 67 6.82 -13.25 2.50
N GLY A 68 7.76 -12.51 1.90
CA GLY A 68 7.97 -11.09 2.19
C GLY A 68 6.70 -10.26 2.00
N PHE A 69 5.93 -10.53 0.94
CA PHE A 69 4.62 -9.91 0.69
C PHE A 69 3.62 -10.23 1.81
N ILE A 70 3.48 -11.50 2.20
CA ILE A 70 2.54 -11.91 3.26
C ILE A 70 2.89 -11.26 4.60
N PHE A 71 4.17 -11.29 5.01
CA PHE A 71 4.60 -10.66 6.25
C PHE A 71 4.43 -9.15 6.23
N SER A 72 4.68 -8.50 5.09
CA SER A 72 4.49 -7.04 4.93
C SER A 72 3.01 -6.65 4.99
N LEU A 73 2.12 -7.48 4.44
CA LEU A 73 0.67 -7.30 4.57
C LEU A 73 0.19 -7.46 6.01
N ILE A 74 0.65 -8.50 6.70
CA ILE A 74 0.32 -8.71 8.11
C ILE A 74 0.86 -7.53 8.94
N GLY A 75 2.10 -7.09 8.70
CA GLY A 75 2.69 -5.92 9.33
C GLY A 75 1.90 -4.63 9.07
N SER A 76 1.36 -4.47 7.86
CA SER A 76 0.50 -3.33 7.52
C SER A 76 -0.84 -3.41 8.26
N ALA A 77 -1.43 -4.60 8.36
CA ALA A 77 -2.65 -4.79 9.15
C ALA A 77 -2.43 -4.50 10.65
N THR A 78 -1.29 -4.91 11.21
CA THR A 78 -0.96 -4.66 12.61
C THR A 78 -0.57 -3.22 12.91
N ILE A 79 -0.08 -2.46 11.92
CA ILE A 79 0.21 -1.03 12.08
C ILE A 79 -1.03 -0.14 11.88
N TYR A 80 -2.10 -0.65 11.28
CA TYR A 80 -3.34 0.12 11.07
C TYR A 80 -3.93 0.73 12.36
N PRO A 81 -4.01 0.02 13.51
CA PRO A 81 -4.46 0.63 14.76
C PRO A 81 -3.63 1.84 15.18
N VAL A 82 -2.31 1.79 14.96
CA VAL A 82 -1.39 2.90 15.24
C VAL A 82 -1.69 4.06 14.29
N TYR A 83 -1.82 3.79 12.99
CA TYR A 83 -2.25 4.78 11.99
C TYR A 83 -3.58 5.45 12.38
N ASN A 84 -4.60 4.66 12.73
CA ASN A 84 -5.92 5.15 13.12
C ASN A 84 -5.84 6.01 14.39
N PHE A 85 -5.06 5.59 15.38
CA PHE A 85 -4.83 6.37 16.60
C PHE A 85 -4.19 7.73 16.29
N PHE A 86 -3.15 7.78 15.46
CA PHE A 86 -2.52 9.03 15.04
C PHE A 86 -3.46 9.93 14.23
N CYS A 87 -4.22 9.36 13.29
CA CYS A 87 -5.19 10.10 12.50
C CYS A 87 -6.31 10.70 13.35
N ASN A 88 -6.78 10.00 14.37
CA ASN A 88 -7.78 10.51 15.30
C ASN A 88 -7.23 11.67 16.13
N ARG A 89 -5.96 11.60 16.56
CA ARG A 89 -5.31 12.68 17.32
C ARG A 89 -5.05 13.92 16.46
N MET A 90 -4.65 13.75 15.20
CA MET A 90 -4.34 14.86 14.28
C MET A 90 -5.53 15.37 13.46
N ARG A 91 -6.72 14.77 13.64
CA ARG A 91 -7.94 15.05 12.87
C ARG A 91 -7.76 14.81 11.35
N GLY A 92 -7.01 13.77 10.98
CA GLY A 92 -6.82 13.32 9.59
C GLY A 92 -5.89 14.20 8.76
N GLN A 93 -5.69 13.83 7.50
CA GLN A 93 -4.90 14.62 6.55
C GLN A 93 -5.77 15.72 5.96
N ARG A 94 -5.28 16.97 5.98
CA ARG A 94 -5.96 18.10 5.34
C ARG A 94 -5.65 18.10 3.86
N VAL A 95 -6.69 18.04 3.04
CA VAL A 95 -6.60 18.16 1.58
C VAL A 95 -7.33 19.43 1.17
N LYS A 96 -6.70 20.21 0.29
CA LYS A 96 -7.28 21.43 -0.27
C LYS A 96 -7.76 21.15 -1.69
N GLY A 97 -8.93 21.64 -2.04
CA GLY A 97 -9.56 21.40 -3.34
C GLY A 97 -11.02 21.81 -3.33
N LYS A 98 -11.69 21.72 -4.48
CA LYS A 98 -13.13 22.05 -4.58
C LYS A 98 -13.96 20.83 -4.20
N PHE A 99 -14.36 20.72 -2.94
CA PHE A 99 -15.18 19.61 -2.46
C PHE A 99 -16.64 20.01 -2.37
N ALA A 100 -17.52 19.24 -3.01
CA ALA A 100 -18.97 19.36 -2.83
C ALA A 100 -19.40 18.45 -1.66
N LEU A 101 -19.85 19.05 -0.57
CA LEU A 101 -20.51 18.37 0.55
C LEU A 101 -21.99 18.21 0.20
N VAL A 102 -22.39 16.97 -0.05
CA VAL A 102 -23.79 16.61 -0.28
C VAL A 102 -24.43 16.32 1.08
N LYS A 103 -25.23 17.27 1.60
CA LYS A 103 -26.04 17.02 2.80
C LYS A 103 -27.40 16.46 2.38
N ARG A 104 -27.70 15.22 2.79
CA ARG A 104 -29.08 14.71 2.73
C ARG A 104 -29.87 15.36 3.87
N SER A 105 -30.88 16.16 3.51
CA SER A 105 -31.88 16.61 4.47
C SER A 105 -32.68 15.39 4.97
N LEU A 106 -32.84 15.29 6.29
CA LEU A 106 -33.73 14.32 6.95
C LEU A 106 -35.19 14.65 6.65
#